data_AF-A0A6V7JDG1-F1
#
_entry.id   AF-A0A6V7JDG1-F1
#
_cell.length_a   1.000
_cell.length_b   1.000
_cell.length_c   1.000
_cell.angle_alpha   90.00
_cell.angle_beta   90.00
_cell.angle_gamma   90.00
#
_symmetry.space_group_name_H-M   'P 1'
#
loop_
_entity.id
_entity.type
_entity.pdbx_description
1 polymer ?
#
loop_
_entity_poly.entity_id
_entity_poly.type
_entity_poly.pdbx_seq_one_letter_code
_entity_poly.pdbx_strand_id
1 'polypeptide(L)'
;DNRPWLDKFPFLVASIVYTFLRLIEDHISPHLSNLRQKEVTFAVSLLRERMADCLVIGRDLVRLLQNVARIPEFDSLWRELLNNPKSLCPGFNGISQLLETRTSRRFLQSRLTPEMERKLVFLTSQ
;
A
#
# COMPACT_ATOMS: atom_id res chain seq x y z
N ASP A 1 13.72 1.32 -14.02
CA ASP A 1 15.19 1.14 -14.02
C ASP A 1 15.68 0.25 -12.88
N ASN A 2 15.38 0.52 -11.60
CA ASN A 2 15.89 -0.29 -10.48
C ASN A 2 14.95 -1.39 -9.95
N ARG A 3 13.97 -1.84 -10.75
CA ARG A 3 12.95 -2.82 -10.30
C ARG A 3 13.54 -4.17 -9.88
N PRO A 4 14.48 -4.79 -10.63
CA PRO A 4 15.09 -6.05 -10.20
C PRO A 4 15.90 -5.96 -8.91
N TRP A 5 16.40 -4.77 -8.56
CA TRP A 5 17.04 -4.54 -7.26
C TRP A 5 15.99 -4.47 -6.15
N LEU A 6 14.88 -3.77 -6.38
CA LEU A 6 13.81 -3.62 -5.41
C LEU A 6 13.19 -4.98 -5.03
N ASP A 7 12.97 -5.85 -6.00
CA ASP A 7 12.32 -7.16 -5.79
C ASP A 7 13.14 -8.11 -4.87
N LYS A 8 14.42 -7.79 -4.61
CA LYS A 8 15.27 -8.50 -3.63
C LYS A 8 14.90 -8.21 -2.18
N PHE A 9 14.09 -7.18 -1.93
CA PHE A 9 13.78 -6.68 -0.58
C PHE A 9 12.26 -6.66 -0.34
N PRO A 10 11.65 -7.80 0.07
CA PRO A 10 10.20 -7.91 0.28
C PRO A 10 9.61 -6.84 1.21
N PHE A 11 10.30 -6.54 2.32
CA PHE A 11 9.84 -5.51 3.25
C PHE A 11 9.88 -4.10 2.63
N LEU A 12 10.85 -3.82 1.77
CA LEU A 12 10.93 -2.55 1.07
C LEU A 12 9.80 -2.44 0.03
N VAL A 13 9.50 -3.52 -0.70
CA VAL A 13 8.34 -3.59 -1.60
C VAL A 13 7.05 -3.23 -0.86
N ALA A 14 6.78 -3.89 0.27
CA ALA A 14 5.61 -3.60 1.09
C ALA A 14 5.59 -2.14 1.57
N SER A 15 6.74 -1.62 2.02
CA SER A 15 6.87 -0.24 2.52
C SER A 15 6.61 0.79 1.42
N ILE A 16 7.07 0.51 0.20
CA ILE A 16 6.86 1.35 -0.98
C ILE A 16 5.39 1.35 -1.38
N VAL A 17 4.75 0.18 -1.49
CA VAL A 17 3.31 0.07 -1.79
C VAL A 17 2.50 0.85 -0.75
N TYR A 18 2.78 0.62 0.54
CA TYR A 18 2.13 1.32 1.63
C TYR A 18 2.30 2.85 1.55
N THR A 19 3.48 3.31 1.16
CA THR A 19 3.78 4.73 1.00
C THR A 19 3.03 5.36 -0.18
N PHE A 20 3.11 4.75 -1.37
CA PHE A 20 2.51 5.31 -2.58
C PHE A 20 0.99 5.24 -2.55
N LEU A 21 0.38 4.18 -2.03
CA LEU A 21 -1.08 4.12 -1.88
C LEU A 21 -1.63 5.29 -1.06
N ARG A 22 -0.90 5.69 0.01
CA ARG A 22 -1.27 6.87 0.79
C ARG A 22 -1.05 8.18 0.03
N LEU A 23 0.07 8.33 -0.67
CA LEU A 23 0.41 9.59 -1.37
C LEU A 23 -0.50 9.88 -2.56
N ILE A 24 -0.98 8.86 -3.25
CA ILE A 24 -1.87 8.99 -4.43
C ILE A 24 -3.13 9.83 -4.12
N GLU A 25 -3.62 9.79 -2.87
CA GLU A 25 -4.77 10.59 -2.41
C GLU A 25 -4.48 12.09 -2.39
N ASP A 26 -3.23 12.49 -2.12
CA ASP A 26 -2.84 13.89 -2.03
C ASP A 26 -2.56 14.50 -3.42
N HIS A 27 -2.37 13.66 -4.45
CA HIS A 27 -1.98 14.08 -5.80
C HIS A 27 -3.16 14.22 -6.77
N ILE A 28 -4.33 14.64 -6.29
CA ILE A 28 -5.55 14.83 -7.09
C ILE A 28 -5.53 16.08 -7.99
N SER A 29 -4.65 17.03 -7.70
CA SER A 29 -4.57 18.29 -8.45
C SER A 29 -4.17 18.06 -9.91
N PRO A 30 -4.78 18.77 -10.89
CA PRO A 30 -4.49 18.56 -12.32
C PRO A 30 -3.00 18.63 -12.69
N HIS A 31 -2.24 19.53 -12.05
CA HIS A 31 -0.79 19.67 -12.31
C HIS A 31 0.04 18.47 -11.81
N LEU A 32 -0.51 17.62 -10.94
CA LEU A 32 0.11 16.40 -10.44
C LEU A 32 -0.40 15.14 -11.14
N SER A 33 -1.32 15.25 -12.11
CA SER A 33 -1.92 14.10 -12.81
C SER A 33 -0.89 13.11 -13.37
N ASN A 34 0.16 13.62 -14.02
CA ASN A 34 1.25 12.80 -14.54
C ASN A 34 2.05 12.08 -13.45
N LEU A 35 2.25 12.72 -12.29
CA LEU A 35 2.89 12.08 -11.14
C LEU A 35 1.99 10.97 -10.59
N ARG A 36 0.73 11.30 -10.31
CA ARG A 36 -0.25 10.35 -9.80
C ARG A 36 -0.39 9.12 -10.71
N GLN A 37 -0.40 9.30 -12.02
CA GLN A 37 -0.48 8.17 -12.96
C GLN A 37 0.75 7.24 -12.86
N LYS A 38 1.95 7.79 -12.68
CA LYS A 38 3.17 7.00 -12.46
C LYS A 38 3.10 6.22 -11.15
N GLU A 39 2.60 6.85 -10.08
CA GLU A 39 2.43 6.21 -8.78
C GLU A 39 1.39 5.09 -8.81
N VAL A 40 0.24 5.32 -9.46
CA VAL A 40 -0.81 4.31 -9.67
C VAL A 40 -0.23 3.12 -10.43
N THR A 41 0.40 3.37 -11.58
CA THR A 41 0.99 2.32 -12.42
C THR A 41 2.02 1.50 -11.63
N PHE A 42 2.87 2.18 -10.86
CA PHE A 42 3.89 1.52 -10.06
C PHE A 42 3.31 0.68 -8.92
N ALA A 43 2.41 1.25 -8.11
CA ALA A 43 1.80 0.56 -6.99
C ALA A 43 0.97 -0.66 -7.44
N VAL A 44 0.19 -0.52 -8.52
CA VAL A 44 -0.59 -1.63 -9.09
C VAL A 44 0.33 -2.73 -9.62
N SER A 45 1.43 -2.39 -10.29
CA SER A 45 2.40 -3.40 -10.75
C SER A 45 2.99 -4.20 -9.60
N LEU A 46 3.37 -3.54 -8.50
CA LEU A 46 3.91 -4.21 -7.31
C LEU A 46 2.85 -5.09 -6.63
N LEU A 47 1.61 -4.62 -6.51
CA LEU A 47 0.53 -5.39 -5.91
C LEU A 47 0.20 -6.65 -6.73
N ARG A 48 0.23 -6.56 -8.07
CA ARG A 48 -0.06 -7.70 -8.94
C ARG A 48 1.07 -8.71 -8.98
N GLU A 49 2.32 -8.24 -9.03
CA GLU A 49 3.48 -9.12 -9.21
C GLU A 49 4.05 -9.63 -7.88
N ARG A 50 3.84 -8.89 -6.79
CA ARG A 50 4.46 -9.12 -5.48
C ARG A 50 3.42 -9.08 -4.34
N MET A 51 2.20 -9.55 -4.58
CA MET A 51 1.13 -9.54 -3.56
C MET A 51 1.55 -10.25 -2.26
N ALA A 52 2.29 -11.36 -2.37
CA ALA A 52 2.80 -12.11 -1.22
C ALA A 52 3.63 -11.24 -0.27
N ASP A 53 4.48 -10.36 -0.82
CA ASP A 53 5.30 -9.43 -0.03
C ASP A 53 4.44 -8.36 0.65
N CYS A 54 3.31 -8.00 0.05
CA CYS A 54 2.40 -6.97 0.56
C CYS A 54 1.46 -7.48 1.66
N LEU A 55 1.26 -8.79 1.81
CA LEU A 55 0.37 -9.37 2.84
C LEU A 55 0.78 -8.98 4.26
N VAL A 56 2.08 -8.75 4.51
CA VAL A 56 2.61 -8.35 5.82
C VAL A 56 2.14 -6.97 6.29
N ILE A 57 1.59 -6.15 5.38
CA ILE A 57 0.95 -4.88 5.74
C ILE A 57 -0.31 -5.16 6.59
N GLY A 58 -1.03 -6.24 6.31
CA GLY A 58 -2.26 -6.62 7.01
C GLY A 58 -3.42 -5.64 6.75
N ARG A 59 -4.28 -5.47 7.75
CA ARG A 59 -5.58 -4.80 7.63
C ARG A 59 -5.53 -3.39 7.06
N ASP A 60 -4.47 -2.64 7.32
CA ASP A 60 -4.35 -1.27 6.84
C ASP A 60 -4.15 -1.19 5.32
N LEU A 61 -3.67 -2.27 4.67
CA LEU A 61 -3.66 -2.38 3.20
C LEU A 61 -5.07 -2.26 2.62
N VAL A 62 -6.05 -2.90 3.28
CA VAL A 62 -7.45 -2.86 2.88
C VAL A 62 -7.97 -1.43 2.94
N ARG A 63 -7.66 -0.69 4.02
CA ARG A 63 -8.02 0.73 4.17
C ARG A 63 -7.41 1.59 3.07
N LEU A 64 -6.12 1.44 2.80
CA LEU A 64 -5.42 2.20 1.77
C LEU A 64 -5.98 1.94 0.37
N LEU A 65 -6.29 0.68 0.05
CA LEU A 65 -6.90 0.32 -1.23
C LEU A 65 -8.32 0.87 -1.39
N GLN A 66 -9.13 0.87 -0.32
CA GLN A 66 -10.47 1.46 -0.34
C GLN A 66 -10.42 2.96 -0.69
N ASN A 67 -9.45 3.69 -0.13
CA ASN A 67 -9.29 5.12 -0.39
C ASN A 67 -9.04 5.44 -1.88
N VAL A 68 -8.36 4.55 -2.59
CA VAL A 68 -8.02 4.72 -4.02
C VAL A 68 -8.91 3.89 -4.96
N ALA A 69 -9.94 3.20 -4.46
CA ALA A 69 -10.74 2.24 -5.21
C ALA A 69 -11.48 2.84 -6.43
N ARG A 70 -11.72 4.16 -6.45
CA ARG A 70 -12.38 4.84 -7.58
C ARG A 70 -11.47 5.05 -8.79
N ILE A 71 -10.16 4.80 -8.65
CA ILE A 71 -9.21 4.83 -9.76
C ILE A 71 -9.36 3.52 -10.55
N PRO A 72 -9.54 3.55 -11.88
CA PRO A 72 -9.87 2.36 -12.67
C PRO A 72 -8.93 1.15 -12.45
N GLU A 73 -7.64 1.40 -12.34
CA GLU A 73 -6.62 0.36 -12.13
C GLU A 73 -6.77 -0.32 -10.75
N PHE A 74 -7.16 0.45 -9.73
CA PHE A 74 -7.43 -0.08 -8.39
C PHE A 74 -8.83 -0.71 -8.30
N ASP A 75 -9.85 -0.22 -9.02
CA ASP A 75 -11.16 -0.91 -9.11
C ASP A 75 -10.98 -2.31 -9.69
N SER A 76 -10.20 -2.43 -10.78
CA SER A 76 -9.85 -3.72 -11.37
C SER A 76 -9.13 -4.63 -10.38
N LEU A 77 -8.12 -4.10 -9.66
CA LEU A 77 -7.42 -4.86 -8.62
C LEU A 77 -8.36 -5.28 -7.48
N TRP A 78 -9.30 -4.42 -7.07
CA TRP A 78 -10.27 -4.69 -6.02
C TRP A 78 -11.22 -5.83 -6.39
N ARG A 79 -11.68 -5.86 -7.64
CA ARG A 79 -12.48 -6.97 -8.17
C ARG A 79 -11.72 -8.29 -8.14
N GLU A 80 -10.42 -8.29 -8.42
CA GLU A 80 -9.59 -9.48 -8.34
C GLU A 80 -9.38 -9.94 -6.89
N LEU A 81 -9.13 -9.02 -5.97
CA LEU A 81 -9.01 -9.32 -4.54
C LEU A 81 -10.27 -9.97 -3.97
N LEU A 82 -11.45 -9.55 -4.43
CA LEU A 82 -12.74 -10.07 -3.97
C LEU A 82 -13.15 -11.39 -4.65
N ASN A 83 -12.99 -11.46 -5.98
CA ASN A 83 -13.58 -12.55 -6.77
C ASN A 83 -12.58 -13.65 -7.15
N ASN A 84 -11.28 -13.33 -7.22
CA ASN A 84 -10.25 -14.28 -7.61
C ASN A 84 -8.90 -14.03 -6.89
N PRO A 85 -8.86 -14.00 -5.54
CA PRO A 85 -7.65 -13.63 -4.79
C PRO A 85 -6.43 -14.52 -5.10
N LYS A 86 -6.66 -15.79 -5.48
CA LYS A 86 -5.59 -16.73 -5.81
C LYS A 86 -4.83 -16.39 -7.08
N SER A 87 -5.39 -15.56 -7.99
CA SER A 87 -4.65 -15.08 -9.16
C SER A 87 -3.55 -14.08 -8.80
N LEU A 88 -3.70 -13.37 -7.68
CA LEU A 88 -2.70 -12.41 -7.20
C LEU A 88 -1.60 -13.10 -6.39
N CYS A 89 -1.96 -14.13 -5.62
CA CYS A 89 -1.01 -14.98 -4.91
C CYS A 89 -1.70 -16.32 -4.58
N PRO A 90 -1.12 -17.48 -4.94
CA PRO A 90 -1.72 -18.78 -4.65
C PRO A 90 -2.03 -19.05 -3.17
N GLY A 91 -1.24 -18.46 -2.26
CA GLY A 91 -1.42 -18.55 -0.81
C GLY A 91 -2.34 -17.51 -0.20
N PHE A 92 -2.95 -16.63 -1.01
CA PHE A 92 -3.85 -15.59 -0.52
C PHE A 92 -5.30 -16.09 -0.48
N ASN A 93 -5.85 -16.17 0.73
CA ASN A 93 -7.19 -16.73 0.99
C ASN A 93 -8.30 -15.66 0.97
N GLY A 94 -8.02 -14.46 0.48
CA GLY A 94 -8.97 -13.36 0.37
C GLY A 94 -8.88 -12.33 1.49
N ILE A 95 -9.74 -11.32 1.41
CA ILE A 95 -9.64 -10.10 2.24
C ILE A 95 -9.71 -10.38 3.74
N SER A 96 -10.45 -11.41 4.19
CA SER A 96 -10.52 -11.77 5.61
C SER A 96 -9.15 -12.03 6.23
N GLN A 97 -8.23 -12.67 5.49
CA GLN A 97 -6.85 -12.89 5.94
C GLN A 97 -6.12 -11.57 6.23
N LEU A 98 -6.32 -10.55 5.38
CA LEU A 98 -5.73 -9.23 5.60
C LEU A 98 -6.35 -8.55 6.82
N LEU A 99 -7.68 -8.60 6.96
CA LEU A 99 -8.41 -7.96 8.06
C LEU A 99 -8.04 -8.54 9.43
N GLU A 100 -7.79 -9.85 9.51
CA GLU A 100 -7.33 -10.55 10.72
C GLU A 100 -5.86 -10.26 11.03
N THR A 101 -5.05 -9.91 10.02
CA THR A 101 -3.63 -9.59 10.20
C THR A 101 -3.45 -8.16 10.69
N ARG A 102 -2.96 -7.99 11.92
CA ARG A 102 -2.62 -6.67 12.47
C ARG A 102 -1.47 -6.03 11.70
N THR A 103 -1.65 -4.78 11.29
CA THR A 103 -0.59 -3.96 10.70
C THR A 103 0.52 -3.66 11.69
N SER A 104 1.76 -3.94 11.28
CA SER A 104 2.97 -3.62 12.04
C SER A 104 3.12 -2.12 12.28
N ARG A 105 3.59 -1.75 13.47
CA ARG A 105 3.87 -0.35 13.84
C ARG A 105 4.87 0.32 12.88
N ARG A 106 5.77 -0.45 12.28
CA ARG A 106 6.76 0.07 11.31
C ARG A 106 6.10 0.78 10.12
N PHE A 107 4.97 0.26 9.63
CA PHE A 107 4.21 0.90 8.55
C PHE A 107 3.52 2.17 9.04
N LEU A 108 2.92 2.13 10.23
CA LEU A 108 2.24 3.30 10.80
C LEU A 108 3.24 4.44 11.05
N GLN A 109 4.41 4.13 11.62
CA GLN A 109 5.47 5.10 11.90
C GLN A 109 6.10 5.68 10.62
N SER A 110 6.20 4.91 9.53
CA SER A 110 6.76 5.42 8.26
C SER A 110 5.88 6.48 7.58
N ARG A 111 4.70 6.79 8.15
CA ARG A 111 3.80 7.88 7.71
C ARG A 111 3.95 9.15 8.51
N LEU A 112 4.79 9.14 9.54
CA LEU A 112 5.11 10.32 10.32
C LEU A 112 6.52 10.77 9.94
N THR A 113 6.68 12.08 9.76
CA THR A 113 8.02 12.64 9.73
C THR A 113 8.62 12.60 11.15
N PRO A 114 9.95 12.61 11.30
CA PRO A 114 10.58 12.61 12.62
C PRO A 114 10.10 13.75 13.53
N GLU A 115 9.74 14.90 12.95
CA GLU A 115 9.20 16.03 13.72
C GLU A 115 7.77 15.77 14.21
N MET A 116 6.91 15.19 13.36
CA MET A 116 5.55 14.83 13.75
C MET A 116 5.55 13.78 14.86
N GLU A 117 6.39 12.75 14.75
CA GLU A 117 6.54 11.72 15.78
C GLU A 117 6.99 12.35 17.10
N ARG A 118 8.03 13.21 17.09
CA ARG A 118 8.51 13.91 18.29
C ARG A 118 7.40 14.72 18.97
N LYS A 119 6.62 15.48 18.19
CA LYS A 119 5.51 16.29 18.70
C LYS A 119 4.41 15.43 19.30
N LEU A 120 4.01 14.34 18.63
CA LEU A 120 2.99 13.42 19.13
C LEU A 120 3.43 12.71 20.42
N VAL A 121 4.68 12.25 20.48
CA VAL A 121 5.24 11.64 21.69
C VAL A 121 5.22 12.63 22.84
N PHE A 122 5.68 13.87 22.64
CA PHE A 122 5.65 14.91 23.66
C PHE A 122 4.23 15.17 24.21
N LEU A 123 3.21 15.20 23.35
CA LEU A 123 1.83 15.46 23.74
C LEU A 123 1.14 14.28 24.46
N THR A 124 1.66 13.05 24.28
CA THR A 124 1.02 11.82 24.78
C THR A 124 1.79 11.14 25.91
N SER A 125 3.00 11.59 26.22
CA SER A 125 3.82 11.09 27.33
C SER A 125 3.83 11.98 28.57
N GLN A 126 3.09 13.10 28.55
CA GLN A 126 2.80 13.95 29.71
C GLN A 126 1.41 13.60 30.25
#